data_AF-A0A256XGR0-F1
#
_entry.id   AF-A0A256XGR0-F1
#
_cell.length_a   1.000
_cell.length_b   1.000
_cell.length_c   1.000
_cell.angle_alpha   90.00
_cell.angle_beta   90.00
_cell.angle_gamma   90.00
#
_symmetry.space_group_name_H-M   'P 1'
#
loop_
_entity.id
_entity.type
_entity.pdbx_description
1 polymer ?
#
loop_
_entity_poly.entity_id
_entity_poly.type
_entity_poly.pdbx_seq_one_letter_code
_entity_poly.pdbx_strand_id
1 'polypeptide(L)'
;MAAAEIVLKDEIPMEATTAYVMKDKCSGCGLCVNVCPYDAIRLTKEGVVKINEILCKGCGSCAAICPSSAIAQTHFLDSQINAQIEALLES
;
A
#
# COMPACT_ATOMS: atom_id res chain seq x y z
N MET A 1 21.62 -23.67 -9.17
CA MET A 1 21.34 -23.07 -10.49
C MET A 1 20.09 -22.17 -10.52
N ALA A 2 19.42 -21.88 -9.39
CA ALA A 2 18.18 -21.08 -9.39
C ALA A 2 18.39 -19.55 -9.54
N ALA A 3 19.49 -18.99 -9.03
CA ALA A 3 19.73 -17.53 -9.13
C ALA A 3 19.97 -17.06 -10.58
N ALA A 4 20.61 -17.89 -11.41
CA ALA A 4 20.87 -17.57 -12.82
C ALA A 4 19.58 -17.47 -13.63
N GLU A 5 18.52 -18.20 -13.24
CA GLU A 5 17.24 -18.18 -13.93
C GLU A 5 16.57 -16.79 -13.85
N ILE A 6 16.67 -16.11 -12.71
CA ILE A 6 16.11 -14.76 -12.53
C ILE A 6 16.84 -13.75 -13.41
N VAL A 7 18.16 -13.89 -13.57
CA VAL A 7 19.00 -12.98 -14.36
C VAL A 7 18.74 -13.09 -15.87
N LEU A 8 18.32 -14.27 -16.33
CA LEU A 8 18.07 -14.55 -17.75
C LEU A 8 16.68 -14.11 -18.22
N LYS A 9 15.78 -13.73 -17.31
CA LYS A 9 14.44 -13.26 -17.66
C LYS A 9 14.49 -11.77 -17.97
N ASP A 10 13.94 -11.37 -19.11
CA ASP A 10 13.83 -9.95 -19.51
C ASP A 10 12.87 -9.17 -18.60
N GLU A 11 11.88 -9.87 -18.04
CA GLU A 11 10.88 -9.30 -17.15
C GLU A 11 10.61 -10.23 -15.97
N ILE A 12 10.39 -9.64 -14.80
CA ILE A 12 10.01 -10.35 -13.58
C ILE A 12 8.67 -9.79 -13.13
N PRO A 13 7.62 -10.62 -13.01
CA PRO A 13 6.35 -10.16 -12.47
C PRO A 13 6.54 -9.75 -11.01
N MET A 14 6.04 -8.57 -10.64
CA MET A 14 5.90 -8.17 -9.24
C MET A 14 4.48 -8.39 -8.77
N GLU A 15 4.33 -8.75 -7.50
CA GLU A 15 3.03 -8.78 -6.86
C GLU A 15 2.42 -7.38 -6.82
N ALA A 16 1.14 -7.28 -7.19
CA ALA A 16 0.41 -6.02 -7.26
C ALA A 16 -0.14 -5.55 -5.91
N THR A 17 0.34 -6.13 -4.80
CA THR A 17 -0.08 -5.85 -3.42
C THR A 17 0.49 -4.50 -2.95
N THR A 18 0.15 -3.42 -3.64
CA THR A 18 0.61 -2.05 -3.36
C THR A 18 -0.52 -1.19 -2.78
N ALA A 19 -0.15 -0.06 -2.20
CA ALA A 19 -1.07 0.91 -1.64
C ALA A 19 -1.38 2.03 -2.64
N TYR A 20 -2.62 2.53 -2.63
CA TYR A 20 -3.05 3.69 -3.42
C TYR A 20 -3.77 4.72 -2.57
N VAL A 21 -3.88 5.95 -3.09
CA VAL A 21 -4.42 7.12 -2.36
C VAL A 21 -5.68 7.64 -3.04
N MET A 22 -6.78 7.70 -2.29
CA MET A 22 -8.00 8.42 -2.64
C MET A 22 -7.78 9.92 -2.39
N LYS A 23 -7.52 10.67 -3.48
CA LYS A 23 -7.13 12.08 -3.40
C LYS A 23 -8.19 12.98 -2.76
N ASP A 24 -9.46 12.64 -2.95
CA ASP A 24 -10.63 13.33 -2.39
C ASP A 24 -10.74 13.21 -0.87
N LYS A 25 -10.16 12.16 -0.27
CA LYS A 25 -10.13 11.94 1.18
C LYS A 25 -8.84 12.40 1.84
N CYS A 26 -7.77 12.56 1.06
CA CYS A 26 -6.45 12.85 1.59
C CYS A 26 -6.35 14.30 2.10
N SER A 27 -6.02 14.47 3.38
CA SER A 27 -5.83 15.79 3.98
C SER A 27 -4.40 16.34 3.91
N GLY A 28 -3.45 15.57 3.33
CA GLY A 28 -2.05 16.00 3.25
C GLY A 28 -1.28 15.98 4.57
N CYS A 29 -1.80 15.37 5.64
CA CYS A 29 -1.19 15.41 6.97
C CYS A 29 0.23 14.81 7.09
N GLY A 30 0.65 13.98 6.13
CA GLY A 30 2.03 13.48 6.04
C GLY A 30 2.39 12.31 6.97
N LEU A 31 1.50 11.84 7.86
CA LEU A 31 1.80 10.73 8.78
C LEU A 31 2.28 9.46 8.05
N CYS A 32 1.66 9.14 6.92
CA CYS A 32 2.03 7.99 6.09
C CYS A 32 3.45 8.10 5.49
N VAL A 33 3.98 9.31 5.31
CA VAL A 33 5.35 9.52 4.80
C VAL A 33 6.36 9.02 5.83
N ASN A 34 6.13 9.31 7.11
CA ASN A 34 7.07 8.96 8.20
C ASN A 34 7.07 7.46 8.53
N VAL A 35 5.96 6.75 8.32
CA VAL A 35 5.86 5.32 8.67
C VAL A 35 6.37 4.40 7.56
N CYS A 36 6.58 4.90 6.34
CA CYS A 36 7.01 4.06 5.22
C CYS A 36 8.51 3.78 5.30
N PRO A 37 8.94 2.53 5.58
CA PRO A 37 10.38 2.22 5.70
C PRO A 37 11.09 2.15 4.35
N TYR A 38 10.35 2.22 3.24
CA TYR A 38 10.86 2.06 1.87
C TYR A 38 10.86 3.37 1.08
N ASP A 39 10.57 4.49 1.74
CA ASP A 39 10.53 5.81 1.09
C ASP A 39 9.57 5.91 -0.10
N ALA A 40 8.55 5.04 -0.14
CA ALA A 40 7.64 4.95 -1.26
C ALA A 40 6.64 6.12 -1.33
N ILE A 41 6.51 6.94 -0.29
CA ILE A 41 5.45 7.96 -0.16
C ILE A 41 6.06 9.36 -0.12
N ARG A 42 5.47 10.28 -0.89
CA ARG A 42 5.86 11.70 -0.94
C ARG A 42 4.63 12.60 -0.92
N LEU A 43 4.73 13.73 -0.20
CA LEU A 43 3.74 14.80 -0.27
C LEU A 43 3.93 15.60 -1.56
N THR A 44 2.84 15.84 -2.29
CA THR A 44 2.86 16.56 -3.55
C THR A 44 2.53 18.05 -3.35
N LYS A 45 2.73 18.86 -4.40
CA LYS A 45 2.42 20.30 -4.36
C LYS A 45 0.91 20.57 -4.25
N GLU A 46 0.09 19.61 -4.62
CA GLU A 46 -1.37 19.66 -4.56
C GLU A 46 -1.91 19.38 -3.13
N GLY A 47 -1.03 19.20 -2.14
CA GLY A 47 -1.43 18.96 -0.75
C GLY A 47 -1.94 17.54 -0.49
N VAL A 48 -1.70 16.60 -1.40
CA VAL A 48 -2.02 15.17 -1.23
C VAL A 48 -0.74 14.34 -1.27
N VAL A 49 -0.78 13.11 -0.76
CA VAL A 49 0.36 12.20 -0.89
C VAL A 49 0.25 11.35 -2.15
N LYS A 50 1.40 10.95 -2.70
CA LYS A 50 1.52 9.99 -3.79
C LYS A 50 2.40 8.82 -3.36
N ILE A 51 2.03 7.62 -3.79
CA ILE A 51 2.76 6.38 -3.54
C ILE A 51 3.46 5.96 -4.83
N ASN A 52 4.74 5.58 -4.72
CA ASN A 52 5.50 4.94 -5.78
C ASN A 52 5.32 3.42 -5.66
N GLU A 53 4.56 2.85 -6.58
CA GLU A 53 4.22 1.41 -6.60
C GLU A 53 5.45 0.51 -6.73
N ILE A 54 6.52 0.98 -7.39
CA ILE A 54 7.76 0.21 -7.57
C ILE A 54 8.52 0.04 -6.23
N LEU A 55 8.47 1.07 -5.39
CA LEU A 55 9.11 1.06 -4.07
C LEU A 55 8.21 0.45 -2.98
N CYS A 56 6.90 0.48 -3.18
CA CYS A 56 5.94 -0.07 -2.25
C CYS A 56 6.11 -1.59 -2.11
N LYS A 57 6.38 -2.07 -0.89
CA LYS A 57 6.47 -3.52 -0.58
C LYS A 57 5.20 -4.09 0.03
N GLY A 58 4.11 -3.33 0.00
CA GLY A 58 2.81 -3.82 0.39
C GLY A 58 2.60 -4.14 1.88
N CYS A 59 3.35 -3.52 2.78
CA CYS A 59 3.27 -3.83 4.22
C CYS A 59 2.00 -3.30 4.92
N GLY A 60 1.24 -2.40 4.31
CA GLY A 60 -0.02 -1.88 4.87
C GLY A 60 0.11 -0.80 5.97
N SER A 61 1.31 -0.50 6.50
CA SER A 61 1.47 0.46 7.61
C SER A 61 0.89 1.85 7.34
N CYS A 62 0.98 2.32 6.10
CA CYS A 62 0.46 3.62 5.69
C CYS A 62 -1.08 3.67 5.67
N ALA A 63 -1.75 2.58 5.32
CA ALA A 63 -3.20 2.47 5.38
C ALA A 63 -3.69 2.46 6.84
N ALA A 64 -3.05 1.65 7.68
CA ALA A 64 -3.39 1.51 9.10
C ALA A 64 -3.27 2.83 9.90
N ILE A 65 -2.28 3.67 9.58
CA ILE A 65 -2.08 4.95 10.30
C ILE A 65 -2.92 6.10 9.72
N CYS A 66 -3.55 5.93 8.55
CA CYS A 66 -4.20 7.03 7.85
C CYS A 66 -5.49 7.47 8.58
N PRO A 67 -5.53 8.65 9.22
CA PRO A 67 -6.70 9.05 10.02
C PRO A 67 -7.93 9.39 9.17
N SER A 68 -7.72 9.68 7.88
CA SER A 68 -8.80 9.96 6.91
C SER A 68 -9.23 8.73 6.12
N SER A 69 -8.63 7.55 6.40
CA SER A 69 -8.82 6.33 5.61
C SER A 69 -8.67 6.58 4.10
N ALA A 70 -7.76 7.50 3.74
CA ALA A 70 -7.52 7.91 2.36
C ALA A 70 -6.59 6.95 1.61
N ILE A 71 -5.96 6.00 2.31
CA ILE A 71 -5.03 5.04 1.73
C ILE A 71 -5.65 3.66 1.84
N ALA A 72 -5.68 2.93 0.73
CA ALA A 72 -6.16 1.56 0.67
C ALA A 72 -5.06 0.63 0.18
N GLN A 73 -5.04 -0.59 0.71
CA GLN A 73 -4.08 -1.62 0.35
C GLN A 73 -4.71 -2.62 -0.61
N THR A 74 -4.15 -2.77 -1.80
CA THR A 74 -4.65 -3.71 -2.79
C THR A 74 -4.61 -5.13 -2.24
N HIS A 75 -5.68 -5.90 -2.47
CA HIS A 75 -5.92 -7.25 -1.92
C HIS A 75 -6.14 -7.34 -0.39
N PHE A 76 -6.03 -6.22 0.34
CA PHE A 76 -6.27 -6.14 1.78
C PHE A 76 -7.09 -4.89 2.11
N LEU A 77 -8.20 -4.70 1.39
CA LEU A 77 -9.13 -3.62 1.66
C LEU A 77 -9.80 -3.82 3.02
N ASP A 78 -10.15 -2.73 3.71
CA ASP A 78 -10.84 -2.80 5.00
C ASP A 78 -12.11 -3.66 4.95
N SER A 79 -12.87 -3.59 3.85
CA SER A 79 -14.04 -4.45 3.65
C SER A 79 -13.70 -5.94 3.54
N GLN A 80 -12.56 -6.28 2.92
CA GLN A 80 -12.10 -7.66 2.80
C GLN A 80 -11.60 -8.20 4.14
N ILE A 81 -10.93 -7.35 4.94
CA ILE A 81 -10.46 -7.72 6.29
C ILE A 81 -11.65 -7.88 7.23
N ASN A 82 -12.61 -6.94 7.21
CA ASN A 82 -13.79 -7.00 8.07
C ASN A 82 -14.66 -8.21 7.73
N ALA A 83 -14.86 -8.53 6.45
CA ALA A 83 -15.59 -9.74 6.05
C ALA A 83 -14.92 -11.03 6.58
N GLN A 84 -13.59 -11.07 6.64
CA GLN A 84 -12.87 -12.20 7.24
C GLN A 84 -13.08 -12.27 8.76
N ILE A 85 -13.09 -11.12 9.45
CA ILE A 85 -13.36 -11.05 10.90
C ILE A 85 -14.80 -11.50 11.19
N GLU A 86 -15.78 -10.99 10.45
CA GLU A 86 -17.19 -11.35 10.58
C GLU A 86 -17.39 -12.86 10.42
N ALA A 87 -16.80 -13.46 9.38
CA ALA A 87 -16.86 -14.90 9.15
C ALA A 87 -16.29 -15.74 10.31
N LEU A 88 -15.30 -15.21 11.05
CA LEU A 88 -14.73 -15.88 12.24
C LEU A 88 -15.58 -15.67 13.50
N LEU A 89 -16.34 -14.59 13.59
CA LEU A 89 -17.22 -14.32 14.74
C LEU A 89 -18.57 -15.04 14.64
N GLU A 90 -18.99 -15.38 13.43
CA GLU A 90 -20.21 -16.15 13.16
C GLU A 90 -20.00 -17.68 13.27
N SER A 91 -18.79 -18.15 13.62
CA SER A 91 -18.44 -19.57 13.78
C SER A 91 -18.65 -20.11 15.20
#